data_AF-A0A7J2J5N7-F1
#
_entry.id   AF-A0A7J2J5N7-F1
#
_cell.length_a   1.000
_cell.length_b   1.000
_cell.length_c   1.000
_cell.angle_alpha   90.00
_cell.angle_beta   90.00
_cell.angle_gamma   90.00
#
_symmetry.space_group_name_H-M   'P 1'
#
loop_
_entity.id
_entity.type
_entity.pdbx_description
1 polymer ?
#
loop_
_entity_poly.entity_id
_entity_poly.type
_entity_poly.pdbx_seq_one_letter_code
_entity_poly.pdbx_strand_id
1 'polypeptide(L)' 'MSSTATYTPIWQILDGKLEGQHVKIRGWVYRKREIKYTIFILVRDSTGVIQCTVKSDSPAWPEADKDTIESSV' A
#
# COMPACT_ATOMS: atom_id res chain seq x y z
N MET A 1 -7.66 -15.41 21.32
CA MET A 1 -8.02 -15.72 19.93
C MET A 1 -7.24 -14.77 19.04
N SER A 2 -6.20 -15.26 18.37
CA SER A 2 -5.35 -14.41 17.52
C SER A 2 -6.12 -14.07 16.25
N SER A 3 -6.52 -12.81 16.10
CA SER A 3 -7.19 -12.30 14.90
C SER A 3 -6.19 -12.35 13.74
N THR A 4 -6.30 -13.34 12.86
CA THR A 4 -5.59 -13.32 11.57
C THR A 4 -6.04 -12.07 10.81
N ALA A 5 -5.14 -11.11 10.60
CA ALA A 5 -5.43 -9.92 9.83
C ALA A 5 -5.89 -10.33 8.43
N THR A 6 -7.13 -9.98 8.07
CA THR A 6 -7.68 -10.25 6.74
C THR A 6 -7.20 -9.15 5.80
N TYR A 7 -6.60 -9.52 4.67
CA TYR A 7 -6.18 -8.60 3.63
C TYR A 7 -7.27 -8.44 2.58
N THR A 8 -7.56 -7.20 2.22
CA THR A 8 -8.50 -6.82 1.15
C THR A 8 -7.80 -6.95 -0.21
N PRO A 9 -8.36 -7.70 -1.17
CA PRO A 9 -7.83 -7.75 -2.52
C PRO A 9 -8.07 -6.42 -3.24
N ILE A 10 -7.11 -5.95 -4.03
CA ILE A 10 -7.13 -4.59 -4.60
C ILE A 10 -8.38 -4.32 -5.44
N TRP A 11 -8.89 -5.30 -6.22
CA TRP A 11 -10.08 -5.09 -7.05
C TRP A 11 -11.32 -4.64 -6.26
N GLN A 12 -11.48 -5.05 -5.00
CA GLN A 12 -12.62 -4.61 -4.18
C GLN A 12 -12.52 -3.13 -3.81
N ILE A 13 -11.30 -2.61 -3.70
CA ILE A 13 -11.07 -1.18 -3.46
C ILE A 13 -11.38 -0.40 -4.73
N LEU A 14 -10.95 -0.93 -5.89
CA LEU A 14 -11.20 -0.32 -7.20
C LEU A 14 -12.69 -0.35 -7.60
N ASP A 15 -13.49 -1.26 -7.04
CA ASP A 15 -14.95 -1.32 -7.18
C ASP A 15 -15.67 -0.19 -6.40
N GLY A 16 -14.95 0.68 -5.68
CA GLY A 16 -15.48 1.89 -5.05
C GLY A 16 -16.28 1.67 -3.76
N LYS A 17 -16.47 0.42 -3.33
CA LYS A 17 -17.31 0.07 -2.16
C LYS A 17 -16.65 0.31 -0.80
N LEU A 18 -15.38 0.70 -0.80
CA LEU A 18 -14.54 0.79 0.42
C LEU A 18 -14.08 2.23 0.71
N GLU A 19 -14.69 3.23 0.08
CA GLU A 19 -14.37 4.63 0.36
C GLU A 19 -14.57 4.99 1.83
N GLY A 20 -13.63 5.77 2.39
CA GLY A 20 -13.63 6.18 3.79
C GLY A 20 -13.26 5.09 4.80
N GLN A 21 -13.00 3.85 4.37
CA GLN A 21 -12.69 2.74 5.26
C GLN A 21 -11.18 2.51 5.38
N HIS A 22 -10.73 2.09 6.57
CA HIS A 22 -9.37 1.60 6.75
C HIS A 22 -9.29 0.13 6.32
N VAL A 23 -8.44 -0.15 5.35
CA VAL A 23 -8.23 -1.49 4.81
C VAL A 23 -6.76 -1.90 4.93
N LYS A 24 -6.52 -3.21 4.95
CA LYS A 24 -5.17 -3.77 4.88
C LYS A 24 -5.03 -4.45 3.53
N ILE A 25 -3.99 -4.10 2.78
CA ILE A 25 -3.64 -4.78 1.54
C ILE A 25 -2.28 -5.46 1.73
N ARG A 26 -1.94 -6.36 0.81
CA ARG A 26 -0.60 -6.94 0.68
C ARG A 26 -0.27 -7.07 -0.80
N GLY A 27 1.00 -7.03 -1.14
CA GLY A 27 1.41 -7.21 -2.52
C GLY A 27 2.88 -6.91 -2.74
N TRP A 28 3.20 -6.55 -3.98
CA TRP A 28 4.56 -6.19 -4.39
C TRP A 28 4.59 -4.74 -4.81
N VAL A 29 5.68 -4.05 -4.49
CA VAL A 29 5.93 -2.69 -4.99
C VAL A 29 6.12 -2.74 -6.51
N TYR A 30 5.11 -2.32 -7.26
CA TYR A 30 5.18 -2.19 -8.71
C TYR A 30 6.00 -0.97 -9.14
N ARG A 31 5.84 0.14 -8.40
CA ARG A 31 6.60 1.37 -8.66
C ARG A 31 6.73 2.19 -7.38
N LYS A 32 7.86 2.85 -7.22
CA LYS A 32 8.10 3.84 -6.18
C LYS A 32 8.49 5.18 -6.81
N ARG A 33 7.97 6.28 -6.27
CA ARG A 33 8.38 7.65 -6.62
C ARG A 33 8.49 8.46 -5.34
N GLU A 34 9.53 9.25 -5.23
CA GLU A 34 9.83 10.05 -4.04
C GLU A 34 9.96 11.52 -4.43
N ILE A 35 9.28 12.39 -3.69
CA ILE A 35 9.34 13.84 -3.89
C ILE A 35 9.38 14.50 -2.50
N LYS A 36 10.55 15.03 -2.12
CA LYS A 36 10.84 15.74 -0.84
C LYS A 36 10.24 15.10 0.42
N TYR A 37 8.95 15.30 0.65
CA TYR A 37 8.21 14.92 1.86
C TYR A 37 7.09 13.91 1.59
N THR A 38 7.11 13.24 0.43
CA THR A 38 6.08 12.29 0.04
C THR A 38 6.67 11.15 -0.80
N ILE A 39 6.36 9.93 -0.38
CA ILE A 39 6.63 8.70 -1.13
C ILE A 39 5.30 8.21 -1.72
N PHE A 40 5.29 7.93 -3.02
CA PHE A 40 4.20 7.26 -3.72
C PHE A 40 4.63 5.84 -4.04
N ILE A 41 3.96 4.86 -3.45
CA ILE A 41 4.16 3.44 -3.69
C ILE A 41 2.95 2.91 -4.45
N LEU A 42 3.17 2.36 -5.64
CA LEU A 42 2.16 1.57 -6.33
C LEU A 42 2.33 0.13 -5.86
N VAL A 43 1.36 -0.38 -5.11
CA VAL A 43 1.30 -1.78 -4.68
C VAL A 43 0.47 -2.55 -5.69
N ARG A 44 0.94 -3.73 -6.12
CA ARG A 44 0.19 -4.65 -6.98
C ARG A 44 -0.06 -6.00 -6.30
N ASP A 45 -1.21 -6.57 -6.58
CA ASP A 45 -1.52 -7.98 -6.34
C ASP A 45 -2.02 -8.62 -7.66
N SER A 46 -2.51 -9.86 -7.61
CA SER A 46 -3.06 -10.53 -8.79
C SER A 46 -4.37 -9.93 -9.32
N THR A 47 -4.95 -8.96 -8.62
CA THR A 47 -6.28 -8.39 -8.89
C THR A 47 -6.23 -6.92 -9.30
N GLY A 48 -5.12 -6.21 -9.08
CA GLY A 48 -4.96 -4.84 -9.53
C GLY A 48 -3.71 -4.13 -9.00
N VAL A 49 -3.67 -2.82 -9.22
CA VAL A 49 -2.63 -1.90 -8.74
C VAL A 49 -3.29 -0.73 -8.04
N ILE A 50 -2.77 -0.33 -6.88
CA ILE A 50 -3.25 0.83 -6.12
C ILE A 50 -2.09 1.70 -5.64
N GLN A 51 -2.29 3.02 -5.61
CA GLN A 51 -1.28 3.95 -5.09
C GLN A 51 -1.49 4.22 -3.60
N CYS A 52 -0.46 3.96 -2.81
CA CYS A 52 -0.35 4.34 -1.41
C CYS A 52 0.57 5.56 -1.30
N THR A 53 0.15 6.57 -0.54
CA THR A 53 0.92 7.81 -0.33
C THR A 53 1.39 7.86 1.12
N VAL A 54 2.70 7.98 1.34
CA VAL A 54 3.32 8.07 2.67
C VAL A 54 3.97 9.44 2.81
N LYS A 55 3.61 10.19 3.87
CA LYS A 55 4.18 11.51 4.20
C LYS A 55 5.34 11.37 5.18
N SER A 56 6.26 12.33 5.21
CA SER A 56 7.49 12.28 6.03
C SER A 56 7.27 12.29 7.53
N ASP A 57 6.09 12.69 7.99
CA ASP A 57 5.63 12.62 9.38
C ASP A 57 4.91 11.30 9.71
N SER A 58 4.73 10.41 8.74
CA SER A 58 4.11 9.11 8.95
C SER A 58 5.06 8.15 9.66
N PRO A 59 4.60 7.37 10.65
CA PRO A 59 5.41 6.33 11.26
C PRO A 59 5.80 5.22 10.27
N ALA A 60 5.14 5.11 9.11
CA ALA A 60 5.47 4.15 8.05
C ALA A 60 6.57 4.65 7.09
N TRP A 61 7.09 5.86 7.29
CA TRP A 61 8.13 6.43 6.42
C TRP A 61 9.40 5.58 6.38
N PRO A 62 9.98 5.10 7.50
CA PRO A 62 11.22 4.34 7.45
C PRO A 62 11.11 3.06 6.62
N GLU A 63 9.98 2.36 6.72
CA GLU A 63 9.69 1.15 5.96
C GLU A 63 9.49 1.49 4.47
N ALA A 64 8.63 2.47 4.17
CA ALA A 64 8.36 2.92 2.81
C ALA A 64 9.62 3.46 2.09
N ASP A 65 10.52 4.13 2.81
CA ASP A 65 11.79 4.66 2.30
C ASP A 65 12.78 3.55 1.96
N LYS A 66 12.79 2.46 2.73
CA LYS A 66 13.65 1.31 2.49
C LYS A 66 13.18 0.42 1.33
N ASP A 67 11.87 0.34 1.09
CA ASP A 67 11.32 -0.57 0.09
C ASP A 67 11.76 -0.23 -1.34
N THR A 68 12.01 -1.28 -2.13
CA THR A 68 12.42 -1.21 -3.54
C THR A 68 11.38 -1.88 -4.43
N ILE A 69 11.52 -1.74 -5.75
CA ILE A 69 10.63 -2.41 -6.71
C ILE A 69 10.72 -3.92 -6.52
N GLU A 70 9.56 -4.59 -6.50
CA GLU A 70 9.36 -6.01 -6.14
C GLU A 70 9.54 -6.38 -4.66
N SER A 71 9.76 -5.43 -3.74
CA SER A 71 9.61 -5.72 -2.30
C SER A 71 8.19 -6.20 -1.99
N SER A 72 8.07 -7.21 -1.12
CA SER A 72 6.78 -7.65 -0.57
C SER A 72 6.38 -6.77 0.61
N VAL A 73 5.17 -6.22 0.57
CA VAL A 73 4.61 -5.30 1.56
C VAL A 73 3.20 -5.69 1.97
#